data_AF-A0A937N7I3-F1
#
_entry.id   AF-A0A937N7I3-F1
#
_cell.length_a   1.000
_cell.length_b   1.000
_cell.length_c   1.000
_cell.angle_alpha   90.00
_cell.angle_beta   90.00
_cell.angle_gamma   90.00
#
_symmetry.space_group_name_H-M   'P 1'
#
loop_
_entity.id
_entity.type
_entity.pdbx_description
1 polymer ?
#
loop_
_entity_poly.entity_id
_entity_poly.type
_entity_poly.pdbx_seq_one_letter_code
_entity_poly.pdbx_strand_id
1 'polypeptide(L)'
;MAIPIRTAFGQLLMNRFYQVLLIVTSVGFSWLAMMIVHEIGHVLHALLSGGYVTRVVLSPWEFSRTDVSPNPSPLFVAWGGAAWGVLLPIAIWSFTRIVARSYSYLAAFFAGFCCVVNGAYIGAGTIVHAGDAGDMLRYGAAYWQLVLYGLVATASGFYLWNGLGSYFGLGKGNGEVDKSATIAMVIACITVLLAEVAWTLCYC
;
A
#
# COMPACT_ATOMS: atom_id res chain seq x y z
N MET A 1 46.03 -3.70 10.01
CA MET A 1 45.48 -2.41 10.46
C MET A 1 44.17 -2.71 11.19
N ALA A 2 44.18 -2.72 12.53
CA ALA A 2 43.01 -3.11 13.32
C ALA A 2 42.07 -1.91 13.48
N ILE A 3 40.85 -2.02 12.97
CA ILE A 3 39.79 -1.04 13.24
C ILE A 3 39.47 -1.13 14.74
N PRO A 4 39.56 -0.03 15.51
CA PRO A 4 39.32 -0.09 16.95
C PRO A 4 37.89 -0.57 17.22
N ILE A 5 37.73 -1.59 18.07
CA ILE A 5 36.47 -2.31 18.36
C ILE A 5 35.27 -1.36 18.62
N ARG A 6 35.52 -0.21 19.25
CA ARG A 6 34.52 0.85 19.49
C ARG A 6 33.88 1.40 18.20
N THR A 7 34.63 1.49 17.12
CA THR A 7 34.16 1.99 15.82
C THR A 7 33.37 0.93 15.05
N ALA A 8 33.77 -0.34 15.13
CA ALA A 8 33.05 -1.45 14.51
C ALA A 8 31.65 -1.65 15.13
N PHE A 9 31.56 -1.58 16.47
CA PHE A 9 30.28 -1.65 17.17
C PHE A 9 29.35 -0.47 16.84
N GLY A 10 29.89 0.75 16.80
CA GLY A 10 29.13 1.94 16.42
C GLY A 10 28.58 1.86 14.99
N GLN A 11 29.35 1.32 14.04
CA GLN A 11 28.93 1.16 12.66
C GLN A 11 27.82 0.10 12.52
N LEU A 12 27.90 -1.00 13.26
CA LEU A 12 26.85 -2.01 13.31
C LEU A 12 25.53 -1.44 13.83
N LEU A 13 25.57 -0.69 14.95
CA LEU A 13 24.39 -0.04 15.50
C LEU A 13 23.76 0.95 14.51
N MET A 14 24.59 1.76 13.85
CA MET A 14 24.13 2.72 12.85
C MET A 14 23.44 2.03 11.67
N ASN A 15 24.00 0.93 11.18
CA ASN A 15 23.41 0.15 10.09
C ASN A 15 22.04 -0.43 10.49
N ARG A 16 21.93 -1.01 11.70
CA ARG A 16 20.66 -1.52 12.22
C ARG A 16 19.62 -0.42 12.42
N PHE A 17 20.04 0.78 12.83
CA PHE A 17 19.14 1.92 12.92
C PHE A 17 18.53 2.29 11.56
N TYR A 18 19.35 2.47 10.53
CA TYR A 18 18.84 2.76 9.18
C TYR A 18 17.98 1.62 8.63
N GLN A 19 18.35 0.36 8.88
CA GLN A 19 17.54 -0.80 8.51
C GLN A 19 16.14 -0.72 9.11
N VAL A 20 16.04 -0.54 10.43
CA VAL A 20 14.74 -0.43 11.12
C VAL A 20 13.95 0.75 10.58
N LEU A 21 14.61 1.89 10.41
CA LEU A 21 13.98 3.10 9.89
C LEU A 21 13.39 2.88 8.49
N LEU A 22 14.15 2.27 7.57
CA LEU A 22 13.68 1.95 6.23
C LEU A 22 12.47 1.01 6.25
N ILE A 23 12.51 -0.06 7.06
CA ILE A 23 11.41 -1.03 7.15
C ILE A 23 10.15 -0.36 7.70
N VAL A 24 10.26 0.32 8.84
CA VAL A 24 9.11 0.97 9.50
C VAL A 24 8.48 2.02 8.60
N THR A 25 9.29 2.87 7.98
CA THR A 25 8.78 3.92 7.08
C THR A 25 8.23 3.36 5.78
N SER A 26 8.77 2.25 5.26
CA SER A 26 8.20 1.59 4.08
C SER A 26 6.84 0.97 4.37
N VAL A 27 6.67 0.34 5.54
CA VAL A 27 5.37 -0.18 5.98
C VAL A 27 4.38 0.95 6.22
N GLY A 28 4.77 1.98 6.97
CA GLY A 28 3.93 3.13 7.28
C GLY A 28 3.49 3.89 6.02
N PHE A 29 4.44 4.21 5.14
CA PHE A 29 4.14 4.81 3.83
C PHE A 29 3.20 3.93 3.01
N SER A 30 3.46 2.62 2.95
CA SER A 30 2.65 1.72 2.13
C SER A 30 1.22 1.60 2.64
N TRP A 31 0.99 1.63 3.96
CA TRP A 31 -0.36 1.62 4.52
C TRP A 31 -1.15 2.86 4.11
N LEU A 32 -0.59 4.05 4.36
CA LEU A 32 -1.21 5.34 4.05
C LEU A 32 -1.46 5.49 2.54
N ALA A 33 -0.41 5.30 1.74
CA ALA A 33 -0.51 5.41 0.29
C ALA A 33 -1.45 4.36 -0.34
N MET A 34 -1.57 3.16 0.24
CA MET A 34 -2.50 2.14 -0.25
C MET A 34 -3.96 2.59 -0.08
N MET A 35 -4.32 3.20 1.06
CA MET A 35 -5.66 3.77 1.25
C MET A 35 -5.96 4.82 0.18
N ILE A 36 -5.03 5.74 -0.07
CA ILE A 36 -5.19 6.77 -1.12
C ILE A 36 -5.47 6.13 -2.48
N VAL A 37 -4.64 5.16 -2.89
CA VAL A 37 -4.78 4.51 -4.20
C VAL A 37 -6.08 3.70 -4.31
N HIS A 38 -6.48 3.05 -3.23
CA HIS A 38 -7.75 2.34 -3.13
C HIS A 38 -8.94 3.31 -3.29
N GLU A 39 -9.00 4.40 -2.52
CA GLU A 39 -10.09 5.38 -2.63
C GLU A 39 -10.13 6.05 -4.02
N ILE A 40 -8.98 6.31 -4.65
CA ILE A 40 -8.94 6.79 -6.04
C ILE A 40 -9.70 5.84 -6.97
N GLY A 41 -9.61 4.52 -6.74
CA GLY A 41 -10.36 3.53 -7.50
C GLY A 41 -11.88 3.70 -7.38
N HIS A 42 -12.39 3.94 -6.17
CA HIS A 42 -13.81 4.24 -5.96
C HIS A 42 -14.21 5.54 -6.64
N VAL A 43 -13.43 6.61 -6.48
CA VAL A 43 -13.69 7.91 -7.11
C VAL A 43 -13.76 7.77 -8.63
N LEU A 44 -12.80 7.09 -9.25
CA LEU A 44 -12.78 6.88 -10.69
C LEU A 44 -14.02 6.12 -11.18
N HIS A 45 -14.41 5.04 -10.50
CA HIS A 45 -15.58 4.26 -10.90
C HIS A 45 -16.90 4.99 -10.60
N ALA A 46 -16.96 5.81 -9.55
CA ALA A 46 -18.11 6.67 -9.27
C ALA A 46 -18.31 7.65 -10.43
N LEU A 47 -17.25 8.34 -10.84
CA LEU A 47 -17.30 9.27 -11.98
C LEU A 47 -17.68 8.57 -13.28
N LEU A 48 -17.08 7.40 -13.57
CA LEU A 48 -17.36 6.64 -14.80
C LEU A 48 -18.77 6.07 -14.86
N SER A 49 -19.38 5.76 -13.72
CA SER A 49 -20.77 5.28 -13.65
C SER A 49 -21.81 6.40 -13.66
N GLY A 50 -21.38 7.67 -13.63
CA GLY A 50 -22.27 8.83 -13.51
C GLY A 50 -22.74 9.10 -12.08
N GLY A 51 -22.10 8.50 -11.08
CA GLY A 51 -22.30 8.83 -9.68
C GLY A 51 -21.61 10.13 -9.27
N TYR A 52 -22.00 10.65 -8.12
CA TYR A 52 -21.39 11.87 -7.55
C TYR A 52 -20.71 11.56 -6.23
N VAL A 53 -19.41 11.82 -6.15
CA VAL A 53 -18.63 11.65 -4.92
C VAL A 53 -18.97 12.79 -3.96
N THR A 54 -19.58 12.46 -2.83
CA THR A 54 -19.98 13.45 -1.83
C THR A 54 -18.89 13.71 -0.80
N ARG A 55 -18.08 12.70 -0.48
CA ARG A 55 -17.00 12.80 0.51
C ARG A 55 -15.96 11.71 0.28
N VAL A 56 -14.70 12.04 0.51
CA VAL A 56 -13.61 11.06 0.59
C VAL A 56 -12.93 11.25 1.94
N VAL A 57 -12.95 10.20 2.75
CA VAL A 57 -12.34 10.18 4.07
C VAL A 57 -11.00 9.46 3.95
N LEU A 58 -9.93 10.19 4.17
CA LEU A 58 -8.57 9.68 4.29
C LEU A 58 -8.04 10.12 5.65
N SER A 59 -7.80 9.16 6.53
CA SER A 59 -7.36 9.45 7.88
C SER A 59 -6.44 8.33 8.37
N PRO A 60 -5.35 8.66 9.09
CA PRO A 60 -4.48 7.64 9.69
C PRO A 60 -5.16 6.88 10.83
N TRP A 61 -6.32 7.37 11.32
CA TRP A 61 -6.96 6.93 12.56
C TRP A 61 -8.27 6.17 12.35
N GLU A 62 -8.83 6.22 11.15
CA GLU A 62 -10.06 5.51 10.77
C GLU A 62 -9.87 4.83 9.41
N PHE A 63 -10.75 3.90 9.07
CA PHE A 63 -10.74 3.29 7.74
C PHE A 63 -11.14 4.34 6.70
N SER A 64 -10.40 4.35 5.59
CA SER A 64 -10.74 5.19 4.45
C SER A 64 -12.11 4.80 3.89
N ARG A 65 -12.82 5.78 3.35
CA ARG A 65 -14.08 5.54 2.63
C ARG A 65 -14.38 6.62 1.61
N THR A 66 -15.07 6.23 0.55
CA THR A 66 -15.61 7.13 -0.46
C THR A 66 -17.13 7.07 -0.43
N ASP A 67 -17.76 8.17 -0.02
CA ASP A 67 -19.21 8.32 -0.01
C ASP A 67 -19.68 8.80 -1.40
N VAL A 68 -20.63 8.09 -2.01
CA VAL A 68 -21.16 8.38 -3.35
C VAL A 68 -22.69 8.49 -3.30
N SER A 69 -23.25 9.60 -3.78
CA SER A 69 -24.69 9.81 -3.87
C SER A 69 -25.07 10.83 -4.96
N PRO A 70 -25.93 10.46 -5.94
CA PRO A 70 -26.45 9.12 -6.17
C PRO A 70 -25.33 8.14 -6.59
N ASN A 71 -25.49 6.86 -6.25
CA ASN A 71 -24.59 5.79 -6.70
C ASN A 71 -25.34 4.85 -7.66
N PRO A 72 -25.30 5.10 -8.98
CA PRO A 72 -26.06 4.33 -9.97
C PRO A 72 -25.51 2.92 -10.18
N SER A 73 -24.27 2.63 -9.75
CA SER A 73 -23.63 1.32 -9.96
C SER A 73 -22.73 0.96 -8.77
N PRO A 74 -23.31 0.70 -7.59
CA PRO A 74 -22.54 0.53 -6.36
C PRO A 74 -21.59 -0.66 -6.38
N LEU A 75 -21.98 -1.77 -7.01
CA LEU A 75 -21.08 -2.92 -7.21
C LEU A 75 -19.86 -2.54 -8.05
N PHE A 76 -20.05 -1.76 -9.11
CA PHE A 76 -18.96 -1.30 -9.98
C PHE A 76 -18.01 -0.36 -9.22
N VAL A 77 -18.55 0.57 -8.43
CA VAL A 77 -17.76 1.45 -7.56
C VAL A 77 -16.95 0.65 -6.55
N ALA A 78 -17.56 -0.30 -5.85
CA ALA A 78 -16.87 -1.15 -4.86
C ALA A 78 -15.69 -1.90 -5.48
N TRP A 79 -15.87 -2.50 -6.66
CA TRP A 79 -14.77 -3.15 -7.39
C TRP A 79 -13.68 -2.19 -7.84
N GLY A 80 -14.00 -0.90 -8.02
CA GLY A 80 -13.03 0.13 -8.37
C GLY A 80 -11.91 0.25 -7.37
N GLY A 81 -12.24 0.30 -6.07
CA GLY A 81 -11.25 0.42 -5.01
C GLY A 81 -10.28 -0.74 -5.00
N ALA A 82 -10.81 -1.97 -4.98
CA ALA A 82 -10.01 -3.18 -5.06
C ALA A 82 -9.13 -3.24 -6.33
N ALA A 83 -9.72 -3.07 -7.50
CA ALA A 83 -9.01 -3.23 -8.78
C ALA A 83 -7.89 -2.21 -8.94
N TRP A 84 -8.16 -0.91 -8.77
CA TRP A 84 -7.16 0.13 -8.95
C TRP A 84 -6.16 0.18 -7.79
N GLY A 85 -6.59 -0.21 -6.59
CA GLY A 85 -5.74 -0.46 -5.42
C GLY A 85 -4.58 -1.40 -5.72
N VAL A 86 -4.72 -2.31 -6.69
CA VAL A 86 -3.68 -3.27 -7.10
C VAL A 86 -3.04 -2.92 -8.44
N LEU A 87 -3.84 -2.49 -9.42
CA LEU A 87 -3.34 -2.23 -10.78
C LEU A 87 -2.42 -1.00 -10.84
N LEU A 88 -2.74 0.09 -10.13
CA LEU A 88 -1.90 1.30 -10.14
C LEU A 88 -0.51 1.04 -9.53
N PRO A 89 -0.38 0.41 -8.35
CA PRO A 89 0.94 0.13 -7.79
C PRO A 89 1.78 -0.81 -8.66
N ILE A 90 1.16 -1.82 -9.29
CA ILE A 90 1.86 -2.71 -10.24
C ILE A 90 2.34 -1.93 -11.47
N ALA A 91 1.54 -1.01 -12.00
CA ALA A 91 1.93 -0.17 -13.12
C ALA A 91 3.10 0.76 -12.73
N ILE A 92 3.04 1.40 -11.55
CA ILE A 92 4.12 2.23 -11.01
C ILE A 92 5.40 1.40 -10.84
N TRP A 93 5.31 0.19 -10.27
CA TRP A 93 6.46 -0.71 -10.18
C TRP A 93 7.04 -1.07 -11.55
N SER A 94 6.19 -1.42 -12.51
CA SER A 94 6.61 -1.78 -13.86
C SER A 94 7.33 -0.61 -14.55
N PHE A 95 6.84 0.61 -14.36
CA PHE A 95 7.46 1.83 -14.88
C PHE A 95 8.79 2.14 -14.17
N THR A 96 8.83 2.09 -12.83
CA THR A 96 10.05 2.36 -12.06
C THR A 96 11.17 1.36 -12.33
N ARG A 97 10.85 0.12 -12.70
CA ARG A 97 11.86 -0.85 -13.19
C ARG A 97 12.59 -0.38 -14.44
N ILE A 98 11.95 0.44 -15.27
CA ILE A 98 12.51 0.97 -16.52
C ILE A 98 13.31 2.24 -16.22
N VAL A 99 12.72 3.17 -15.46
CA VAL A 99 13.30 4.53 -15.30
C VAL A 99 14.16 4.72 -14.05
N ALA A 100 13.96 3.91 -13.01
CA ALA A 100 14.57 4.08 -11.69
C ALA A 100 14.95 2.73 -11.07
N ARG A 101 15.66 1.89 -11.84
CA ARG A 101 15.93 0.47 -11.50
C ARG A 101 16.49 0.28 -10.09
N SER A 102 17.38 1.17 -9.63
CA SER A 102 17.99 1.11 -8.29
C SER A 102 16.98 1.26 -7.15
N TYR A 103 15.85 1.93 -7.38
CA TYR A 103 14.76 2.14 -6.41
C TYR A 103 13.54 1.27 -6.67
N SER A 104 13.57 0.45 -7.73
CA SER A 104 12.43 -0.39 -8.11
C SER A 104 11.99 -1.38 -7.02
N TYR A 105 12.88 -1.72 -6.07
CA TYR A 105 12.55 -2.57 -4.92
C TYR A 105 11.56 -1.89 -3.95
N LEU A 106 11.60 -0.57 -3.80
CA LEU A 106 10.64 0.19 -2.96
C LEU A 106 9.25 0.18 -3.60
N ALA A 107 9.19 0.41 -4.92
CA ALA A 107 7.95 0.33 -5.67
C ALA A 107 7.41 -1.12 -5.70
N ALA A 108 8.28 -2.12 -5.79
CA ALA A 108 7.90 -3.54 -5.68
C ALA A 108 7.34 -3.87 -4.31
N PHE A 109 7.96 -3.33 -3.24
CA PHE A 109 7.47 -3.48 -1.88
C PHE A 109 6.08 -2.87 -1.73
N PHE A 110 5.89 -1.63 -2.18
CA PHE A 110 4.59 -0.95 -2.14
C PHE A 110 3.52 -1.69 -2.97
N ALA A 111 3.84 -2.12 -4.19
CA ALA A 111 2.92 -2.88 -5.02
C ALA A 111 2.55 -4.22 -4.39
N GLY A 112 3.53 -4.95 -3.85
CA GLY A 112 3.30 -6.18 -3.11
C GLY A 112 2.43 -5.95 -1.88
N PHE A 113 2.66 -4.88 -1.13
CA PHE A 113 1.85 -4.49 0.02
C PHE A 113 0.40 -4.26 -0.37
N CYS A 114 0.16 -3.47 -1.42
CA CYS A 114 -1.18 -3.19 -1.91
C CYS A 114 -1.90 -4.46 -2.35
N CYS A 115 -1.20 -5.35 -3.06
CA CYS A 115 -1.72 -6.66 -3.45
C CYS A 115 -2.13 -7.52 -2.25
N VAL A 116 -1.25 -7.63 -1.24
CA VAL A 116 -1.51 -8.42 -0.03
C VAL A 116 -2.67 -7.85 0.76
N VAL A 117 -2.67 -6.54 1.03
CA VAL A 117 -3.70 -5.91 1.87
C VAL A 117 -5.06 -5.91 1.17
N ASN A 118 -5.14 -5.51 -0.10
CA ASN A 118 -6.42 -5.56 -0.84
C ASN A 118 -6.92 -7.00 -1.00
N GLY A 119 -6.02 -7.95 -1.31
CA GLY A 119 -6.38 -9.35 -1.44
C GLY A 119 -6.89 -9.94 -0.13
N ALA A 120 -6.19 -9.69 0.98
CA ALA A 120 -6.60 -10.16 2.30
C ALA A 120 -7.91 -9.49 2.76
N TYR A 121 -8.06 -8.19 2.54
CA TYR A 121 -9.25 -7.42 2.88
C TYR A 121 -10.50 -7.97 2.19
N ILE A 122 -10.47 -8.09 0.85
CA ILE A 122 -11.61 -8.60 0.07
C ILE A 122 -11.83 -10.10 0.30
N GLY A 123 -10.75 -10.90 0.35
CA GLY A 123 -10.84 -12.34 0.57
C GLY A 123 -11.41 -12.71 1.94
N ALA A 124 -10.90 -12.10 3.01
CA ALA A 124 -11.40 -12.32 4.38
C ALA A 124 -12.80 -11.71 4.59
N GLY A 125 -13.15 -10.68 3.81
CA GLY A 125 -14.47 -10.06 3.81
C GLY A 125 -15.62 -11.02 3.46
N THR A 126 -15.33 -12.20 2.90
CA THR A 126 -16.32 -13.29 2.72
C THR A 126 -16.84 -13.88 4.03
N ILE A 127 -16.12 -13.67 5.15
CA ILE A 127 -16.49 -14.13 6.49
C ILE A 127 -17.06 -12.98 7.33
N VAL A 128 -16.49 -11.78 7.20
CA VAL A 128 -16.80 -10.63 8.06
C VAL A 128 -17.98 -9.81 7.53
N HIS A 129 -18.26 -9.87 6.21
CA HIS A 129 -19.37 -9.17 5.55
C HIS A 129 -19.41 -7.65 5.83
N ALA A 130 -18.24 -7.03 5.95
CA ALA A 130 -18.08 -5.60 6.22
C ALA A 130 -17.24 -4.91 5.14
N GLY A 131 -17.33 -3.57 5.10
CA GLY A 131 -16.66 -2.74 4.12
C GLY A 131 -17.04 -3.12 2.68
N ASP A 132 -16.09 -2.96 1.76
CA ASP A 132 -16.25 -3.22 0.33
C ASP A 132 -16.72 -4.63 0.03
N ALA A 133 -16.20 -5.63 0.73
CA ALA A 133 -16.60 -7.02 0.52
C ALA A 133 -18.08 -7.23 0.88
N GLY A 134 -18.54 -6.60 1.97
CA GLY A 134 -19.95 -6.57 2.35
C GLY A 134 -20.80 -5.90 1.28
N ASP A 135 -20.38 -4.73 0.80
CA ASP A 135 -21.09 -4.01 -0.27
C ASP A 135 -21.11 -4.79 -1.59
N MET A 136 -19.99 -5.39 -1.99
CA MET A 136 -19.90 -6.26 -3.18
C MET A 136 -20.92 -7.40 -3.10
N LEU A 137 -20.95 -8.13 -1.99
CA LEU A 137 -21.91 -9.23 -1.80
C LEU A 137 -23.35 -8.72 -1.78
N ARG A 138 -23.60 -7.60 -1.10
CA ARG A 138 -24.91 -6.96 -1.03
C ARG A 138 -25.44 -6.54 -2.40
N TYR A 139 -24.57 -6.05 -3.28
CA TYR A 139 -24.93 -5.59 -4.62
C TYR A 139 -24.73 -6.66 -5.71
N GLY A 140 -24.51 -7.93 -5.33
CA GLY A 140 -24.65 -9.07 -6.23
C GLY A 140 -23.34 -9.73 -6.69
N ALA A 141 -22.19 -9.39 -6.11
CA ALA A 141 -20.97 -10.16 -6.31
C ALA A 141 -21.16 -11.59 -5.78
N ALA A 142 -20.57 -12.57 -6.47
CA ALA A 142 -20.55 -13.94 -5.99
C ALA A 142 -19.37 -14.16 -5.03
N TYR A 143 -19.58 -14.96 -3.98
CA TYR A 143 -18.54 -15.31 -2.99
C TYR A 143 -17.24 -15.78 -3.63
N TRP A 144 -17.32 -16.61 -4.68
CA TRP A 144 -16.13 -17.14 -5.35
C TRP A 144 -15.30 -16.05 -6.03
N GLN A 145 -15.91 -14.93 -6.46
CA GLN A 145 -15.18 -13.81 -7.05
C GLN A 145 -14.27 -13.15 -6.02
N LEU A 146 -14.78 -12.94 -4.80
CA LEU A 146 -14.01 -12.37 -3.69
C LEU A 146 -12.89 -13.31 -3.25
N VAL A 147 -13.17 -14.62 -3.12
CA VAL A 147 -12.14 -15.62 -2.79
C VAL A 147 -11.06 -15.67 -3.87
N LEU A 148 -11.45 -15.75 -5.15
CA LEU A 148 -10.52 -15.79 -6.27
C LEU A 148 -9.66 -14.53 -6.32
N TYR A 149 -10.29 -13.35 -6.20
CA TYR A 149 -9.58 -12.08 -6.15
C TYR A 149 -8.58 -12.06 -5.00
N GLY A 150 -9.01 -12.44 -3.79
CA GLY A 150 -8.16 -12.47 -2.61
C GLY A 150 -6.95 -13.39 -2.78
N LEU A 151 -7.16 -14.61 -3.24
CA LEU A 151 -6.07 -15.56 -3.49
C LEU A 151 -5.08 -15.06 -4.54
N VAL A 152 -5.57 -14.56 -5.68
CA VAL A 152 -4.72 -14.10 -6.79
C VAL A 152 -3.94 -12.84 -6.39
N ALA A 153 -4.60 -11.85 -5.79
CA ALA A 153 -3.95 -10.61 -5.36
C ALA A 153 -2.91 -10.90 -4.27
N THR A 154 -3.26 -11.64 -3.22
CA THR A 154 -2.31 -11.96 -2.14
C THR A 154 -1.12 -12.78 -2.64
N ALA A 155 -1.35 -13.79 -3.48
CA ALA A 155 -0.26 -14.58 -4.08
C ALA A 155 0.66 -13.70 -4.95
N SER A 156 0.09 -12.80 -5.75
CA SER A 156 0.86 -11.83 -6.56
C SER A 156 1.70 -10.90 -5.69
N GLY A 157 1.16 -10.47 -4.55
CA GLY A 157 1.89 -9.63 -3.60
C GLY A 157 3.09 -10.34 -2.98
N PHE A 158 2.92 -11.59 -2.55
CA PHE A 158 4.04 -12.41 -2.07
C PHE A 158 5.08 -12.69 -3.15
N TYR A 159 4.63 -12.88 -4.39
CA TYR A 159 5.54 -13.02 -5.53
C TYR A 159 6.39 -11.75 -5.73
N LEU A 160 5.79 -10.55 -5.65
CA LEU A 160 6.53 -9.28 -5.76
C LEU A 160 7.52 -9.06 -4.62
N TRP A 161 7.22 -9.55 -3.41
CA TRP A 161 8.12 -9.47 -2.26
C TRP A 161 9.25 -10.50 -2.27
N ASN A 162 9.14 -11.54 -3.09
CA ASN A 162 10.14 -12.59 -3.16
C ASN A 162 11.51 -12.00 -3.54
N GLY A 163 12.51 -12.23 -2.69
CA GLY A 163 13.88 -11.73 -2.88
C GLY A 163 14.13 -10.28 -2.46
N LEU A 164 13.12 -9.52 -2.00
CA LEU A 164 13.34 -8.13 -1.58
C LEU A 164 14.11 -8.01 -0.25
N GLY A 165 14.14 -9.07 0.57
CA GLY A 165 14.68 -9.02 1.94
C GLY A 165 16.11 -8.46 2.03
N SER A 166 17.01 -8.78 1.09
CA SER A 166 18.38 -8.26 1.11
C SER A 166 18.47 -6.75 0.93
N TYR A 167 17.54 -6.12 0.19
CA TYR A 167 17.49 -4.67 0.03
C TYR A 167 17.07 -3.93 1.32
N PHE A 168 16.36 -4.63 2.19
CA PHE A 168 15.99 -4.17 3.53
C PHE A 168 16.98 -4.66 4.60
N GLY A 169 18.19 -5.09 4.21
CA GLY A 169 19.23 -5.55 5.13
C GLY A 169 18.90 -6.88 5.82
N LEU A 170 17.88 -7.62 5.39
CA LEU A 170 17.51 -8.92 5.95
C LEU A 170 18.34 -10.04 5.31
N GLY A 171 18.56 -11.13 6.05
CA GLY A 171 19.34 -12.28 5.56
C GLY A 171 20.74 -11.85 5.10
N LYS A 172 21.03 -12.06 3.81
CA LYS A 172 22.34 -11.72 3.20
C LYS A 172 22.70 -10.24 3.27
N GLY A 173 21.72 -9.33 3.41
CA GLY A 173 21.98 -7.89 3.53
C GLY A 173 22.61 -7.48 4.87
N ASN A 174 22.49 -8.32 5.91
CA ASN A 174 23.16 -8.14 7.22
C ASN A 174 23.08 -6.72 7.83
N GLY A 175 21.95 -6.03 7.65
CA GLY A 175 21.69 -4.68 8.15
C GLY A 175 22.23 -3.55 7.27
N GLU A 176 22.91 -3.86 6.17
CA GLU A 176 23.29 -2.87 5.18
C GLU A 176 22.07 -2.48 4.34
N VAL A 177 21.83 -1.17 4.23
CA VAL A 177 20.74 -0.58 3.46
C VAL A 177 21.21 0.69 2.77
N ASP A 178 20.52 1.09 1.71
CA ASP A 178 20.74 2.38 1.07
C ASP A 178 20.22 3.51 1.98
N LYS A 179 21.13 4.37 2.43
CA LYS A 179 20.82 5.49 3.33
C LYS A 179 20.01 6.58 2.65
N SER A 180 20.27 6.84 1.37
CA SER A 180 19.53 7.83 0.59
C SER A 180 18.09 7.37 0.38
N ALA A 181 17.89 6.08 0.07
CA ALA A 181 16.56 5.48 -0.01
C ALA A 181 15.84 5.52 1.34
N THR A 182 16.55 5.25 2.44
CA THR A 182 15.98 5.36 3.79
C THR A 182 15.48 6.78 4.09
N ILE A 183 16.30 7.80 3.81
CA ILE A 183 15.92 9.20 4.04
C ILE A 183 14.74 9.58 3.14
N ALA A 184 14.76 9.19 1.86
CA ALA A 184 13.67 9.45 0.94
C ALA A 184 12.34 8.81 1.43
N MET A 185 12.39 7.59 1.94
CA MET A 185 11.21 6.91 2.50
C MET A 185 10.69 7.57 3.78
N VAL A 186 11.59 8.06 4.65
CA VAL A 186 11.19 8.85 5.83
C VAL A 186 10.45 10.11 5.40
N ILE A 187 11.02 10.87 4.45
CA ILE A 187 10.41 12.09 3.93
C ILE A 187 9.05 11.76 3.31
N ALA A 188 8.98 10.76 2.42
CA ALA A 188 7.75 10.36 1.77
C ALA A 188 6.67 9.93 2.78
N CYS A 189 7.03 9.13 3.78
CA CYS A 189 6.11 8.69 4.84
C CYS A 189 5.57 9.89 5.65
N ILE A 190 6.43 10.82 6.05
CA ILE A 190 6.02 12.03 6.79
C ILE A 190 5.14 12.91 5.90
N THR A 191 5.50 13.10 4.63
CA THR A 191 4.72 13.92 3.69
C THR A 191 3.31 13.37 3.52
N VAL A 192 3.15 12.06 3.29
CA VAL A 192 1.83 11.44 3.15
C VAL A 192 1.04 11.53 4.46
N LEU A 193 1.68 11.27 5.60
CA LEU A 193 1.04 11.39 6.91
C LEU A 193 0.51 12.81 7.16
N LEU A 194 1.34 13.83 6.90
CA LEU A 194 0.93 15.23 7.07
C LEU A 194 -0.18 15.61 6.08
N ALA A 195 -0.14 15.09 4.85
CA ALA A 195 -1.19 15.33 3.87
C ALA A 195 -2.52 14.73 4.32
N GLU A 196 -2.55 13.50 4.83
CA GLU A 196 -3.77 12.87 5.35
C GLU A 196 -4.30 13.55 6.61
N VAL A 197 -3.41 13.96 7.54
CA VAL A 197 -3.83 14.74 8.72
C VAL A 197 -4.42 16.08 8.29
N ALA A 198 -3.78 16.80 7.37
CA ALA A 198 -4.30 18.06 6.85
C ALA A 198 -5.64 17.87 6.11
N TRP A 199 -5.76 16.79 5.34
CA TRP A 199 -7.01 16.42 4.67
C TRP A 199 -8.14 16.20 5.69
N THR A 200 -7.87 15.41 6.73
CA THR A 200 -8.82 15.13 7.81
C THR A 200 -9.26 16.43 8.49
N LEU A 201 -8.33 17.32 8.82
CA LEU A 201 -8.65 18.57 9.53
C LEU A 201 -9.45 19.58 8.68
N CYS A 202 -9.29 19.56 7.36
CA CYS A 202 -9.94 20.52 6.46
C CYS A 202 -11.28 20.02 5.90
N TYR A 203 -11.41 18.71 5.72
CA TYR A 203 -12.51 18.11 4.94
C TYR A 203 -13.33 17.06 5.70
N CYS A 204 -12.99 16.75 6.96
CA CYS A 204 -13.75 15.80 7.77
C CYS A 204 -14.34 16.41 9.04
#